data_AF-A0A6L6CW89-F1
#
_entry.id   AF-A0A6L6CW89-F1
#
_cell.length_a   1.000
_cell.length_b   1.000
_cell.length_c   1.000
_cell.angle_alpha   90.00
_cell.angle_beta   90.00
_cell.angle_gamma   90.00
#
_symmetry.space_group_name_H-M   'P 1'
#
loop_
_entity.id
_entity.type
_entity.pdbx_description
1 polymer ?
#
loop_
_entity_poly.entity_id
_entity_poly.type
_entity_poly.pdbx_seq_one_letter_code
_entity_poly.pdbx_strand_id
1 'polypeptide(L)'
;MSDELRDEQRFLLNSLRDLEREREAGDIDEADYETLRDGYVSRTAAITRELEGIAKRQPLRVTPLRKRIVAVLAVLLLAVGSGVSVAQFSGQRLPGESATGGIEQSTAVLLSTARQLNFVDPSKAIELYSQVMKLEPDNVEALTYRSWLLALTARNATGDVKQLALITAVTDLTKAQEIEPEYPDAHCFLGIVYFRFLEQASLAKKQLDVCVKMNPPASVTSFVNAIVKEVDAAVKRGG
;
A
#
# COMPACT_ATOMS: atom_id res chain seq x y z
N MET A 1 -14.16 -43.25 -33.76
CA MET A 1 -13.70 -44.65 -33.65
C MET A 1 -14.66 -45.56 -32.91
N SER A 2 -14.93 -45.43 -31.60
CA SER A 2 -15.86 -46.35 -30.90
C SER A 2 -17.32 -46.23 -31.35
N ASP A 3 -17.75 -45.02 -31.70
CA ASP A 3 -19.13 -44.77 -32.12
C ASP A 3 -19.39 -45.27 -33.54
N GLU A 4 -18.43 -45.07 -34.46
CA GLU A 4 -18.47 -45.64 -35.82
C GLU A 4 -18.56 -47.17 -35.80
N LEU A 5 -17.77 -47.84 -34.95
CA LEU A 5 -17.82 -49.30 -34.78
C LEU A 5 -19.18 -49.79 -34.23
N ARG A 6 -19.82 -49.00 -33.35
CA ARG A 6 -21.17 -49.33 -32.84
C ARG A 6 -22.25 -49.14 -33.90
N ASP A 7 -22.10 -48.14 -34.75
CA ASP A 7 -23.01 -47.91 -35.88
C ASP A 7 -22.91 -49.05 -36.89
N GLU A 8 -21.68 -49.46 -37.22
CA GLU A 8 -21.42 -50.61 -38.10
C GLU A 8 -21.95 -51.93 -37.51
N GLN A 9 -21.76 -52.16 -36.20
CA GLN A 9 -22.34 -53.34 -35.53
C GLN A 9 -23.87 -53.37 -35.63
N ARG A 10 -24.54 -52.23 -35.42
CA ARG A 10 -25.99 -52.13 -35.53
C ARG A 10 -26.48 -52.41 -36.94
N PHE A 11 -25.76 -51.88 -37.94
CA PHE A 11 -26.05 -52.15 -39.34
C PHE A 11 -25.99 -53.66 -39.64
N LEU A 12 -24.90 -54.33 -39.28
CA LEU A 12 -24.72 -55.77 -39.54
C LEU A 12 -25.78 -56.64 -38.85
N LEU A 13 -26.13 -56.32 -37.60
CA LEU A 13 -27.19 -57.04 -36.87
C LEU A 13 -28.58 -56.84 -37.51
N ASN A 14 -28.84 -55.66 -38.05
CA ASN A 14 -30.08 -55.40 -38.77
C ASN A 14 -30.10 -56.15 -40.12
N SER A 15 -28.98 -56.17 -40.85
CA SER A 15 -28.84 -56.95 -42.08
C SER A 15 -29.01 -58.46 -41.86
N LEU A 16 -28.51 -59.00 -40.74
CA LEU A 16 -28.75 -60.41 -40.37
C LEU A 16 -30.23 -60.70 -40.14
N ARG A 17 -30.95 -59.79 -39.48
CA ARG A 17 -32.40 -59.94 -39.28
C ARG A 17 -33.18 -59.81 -40.58
N ASP A 18 -32.70 -58.98 -41.50
CA ASP A 18 -33.31 -58.80 -42.82
C ASP A 18 -33.14 -60.06 -43.66
N LEU A 19 -31.91 -60.58 -43.70
CA LEU A 19 -31.56 -61.81 -44.37
C LEU A 19 -32.38 -63.02 -43.88
N GLU A 20 -32.65 -63.11 -42.57
CA GLU A 20 -33.55 -64.15 -42.03
C GLU A 20 -34.98 -64.01 -42.55
N ARG A 21 -35.51 -62.77 -42.65
CA ARG A 21 -36.85 -62.54 -43.17
C ARG A 21 -36.96 -62.86 -44.65
N GLU A 22 -35.93 -62.51 -45.44
CA GLU A 22 -35.87 -62.86 -46.87
C GLU A 22 -35.82 -64.38 -47.07
N ARG A 23 -35.10 -65.11 -46.21
CA ARG A 23 -35.10 -66.58 -46.21
C ARG A 23 -36.46 -67.16 -45.82
N GLU A 24 -37.08 -66.65 -44.76
CA GLU A 24 -38.42 -67.09 -44.33
C GLU A 24 -39.49 -66.81 -45.40
N ALA A 25 -39.34 -65.74 -46.19
CA ALA A 25 -40.20 -65.42 -47.32
C ALA A 25 -39.92 -66.29 -48.57
N GLY A 26 -38.77 -66.98 -48.61
CA GLY A 26 -38.32 -67.79 -49.75
C GLY A 26 -37.72 -66.98 -50.89
N ASP A 27 -37.32 -65.72 -50.64
CA ASP A 27 -36.76 -64.81 -51.64
C ASP A 27 -35.27 -65.10 -51.95
N ILE A 28 -34.60 -65.86 -51.07
CA ILE A 28 -33.21 -66.30 -51.21
C ILE A 28 -33.10 -67.81 -50.99
N ASP A 29 -32.20 -68.47 -51.73
CA ASP A 29 -31.95 -69.90 -51.52
C ASP A 29 -31.05 -70.15 -50.29
N GLU A 30 -31.06 -71.40 -49.83
CA GLU A 30 -30.37 -71.80 -48.60
C GLU A 30 -28.83 -71.67 -48.71
N ALA A 31 -28.27 -71.88 -49.90
CA ALA A 31 -26.83 -71.84 -50.12
C ALA A 31 -26.30 -70.39 -50.10
N ASP A 32 -27.06 -69.48 -50.72
CA ASP A 32 -26.78 -68.04 -50.71
C ASP A 32 -27.00 -67.44 -49.32
N TYR A 33 -28.06 -67.86 -48.61
CA TYR A 33 -28.30 -67.48 -47.21
C TYR A 33 -27.12 -67.82 -46.31
N GLU A 34 -26.64 -69.07 -46.30
CA GLU A 34 -25.54 -69.49 -45.42
C GLU A 34 -24.25 -68.73 -45.74
N THR A 35 -23.95 -68.50 -47.02
CA THR A 35 -22.76 -67.76 -47.45
C THR A 35 -22.78 -66.31 -46.96
N LEU A 36 -23.91 -65.62 -47.11
CA LEU A 36 -24.06 -64.23 -46.66
C LEU A 36 -24.08 -64.14 -45.14
N ARG A 37 -24.78 -65.05 -44.47
CA ARG A 37 -24.88 -65.15 -43.02
C ARG A 37 -23.51 -65.31 -42.38
N ASP A 38 -22.68 -66.22 -42.86
CA ASP A 38 -21.33 -66.44 -42.33
C ASP A 38 -20.45 -65.18 -42.47
N GLY A 39 -20.58 -64.46 -43.59
CA GLY A 39 -19.90 -63.19 -43.82
C GLY A 39 -20.33 -62.07 -42.87
N TYR A 40 -21.61 -62.01 -42.51
CA TYR A 40 -22.12 -61.02 -41.56
C TYR A 40 -21.82 -61.40 -40.10
N VAL A 41 -21.93 -62.68 -39.73
CA VAL A 41 -21.62 -63.18 -38.38
C VAL A 41 -20.14 -62.98 -38.04
N SER A 42 -19.24 -63.31 -38.98
CA SER A 42 -17.80 -63.16 -38.77
C SER A 42 -17.38 -61.70 -38.54
N ARG A 43 -17.89 -60.77 -39.36
CA ARG A 43 -17.65 -59.31 -39.21
C ARG A 43 -18.24 -58.77 -37.91
N THR A 44 -19.47 -59.17 -37.57
CA THR A 44 -20.11 -58.76 -36.30
C THR A 44 -19.28 -59.22 -35.09
N ALA A 45 -18.75 -60.46 -35.13
CA ALA A 45 -17.91 -60.98 -34.08
C ALA A 45 -16.56 -60.25 -33.97
N ALA A 46 -15.97 -59.83 -35.10
CA ALA A 46 -14.73 -59.06 -35.11
C ALA A 46 -14.90 -57.68 -34.45
N ILE A 47 -15.94 -56.93 -34.83
CA ILE A 47 -16.24 -55.61 -34.26
C ILE A 47 -16.58 -55.71 -32.78
N THR A 48 -17.32 -56.75 -32.37
CA THR A 48 -17.69 -56.96 -30.96
C THR A 48 -16.44 -57.13 -30.09
N ARG A 49 -15.45 -57.93 -30.53
CA ARG A 49 -14.18 -58.11 -29.81
C ARG A 49 -13.37 -56.83 -29.71
N GLU A 50 -13.39 -56.00 -30.76
CA GLU A 50 -12.70 -54.71 -30.77
C GLU A 50 -13.32 -53.72 -29.79
N LEU A 51 -14.66 -53.62 -29.78
CA LEU A 51 -15.40 -52.80 -28.82
C LEU A 51 -15.16 -53.22 -27.36
N GLU A 52 -15.09 -54.53 -27.08
CA GLU A 52 -14.72 -55.06 -25.76
C GLU A 52 -13.28 -54.70 -25.37
N GLY A 53 -12.36 -54.75 -26.34
CA GLY A 53 -10.96 -54.33 -26.13
C GLY A 53 -10.83 -52.85 -25.80
N ILE A 54 -11.61 -51.99 -26.46
CA ILE A 54 -11.68 -50.55 -26.18
C ILE A 54 -12.25 -50.31 -24.77
N ALA A 55 -13.31 -51.03 -24.39
CA ALA A 55 -13.93 -50.91 -23.07
C ALA A 55 -12.98 -51.30 -21.93
N LYS A 56 -12.11 -52.30 -22.13
CA LYS A 56 -11.10 -52.72 -21.14
C LYS A 56 -9.92 -51.74 -20.99
N ARG A 57 -9.67 -50.89 -22.00
CA ARG A 57 -8.53 -49.95 -22.03
C ARG A 57 -8.84 -48.57 -21.44
N GLN A 58 -10.10 -48.23 -21.18
CA GLN A 58 -10.45 -47.02 -20.46
C GLN A 58 -10.47 -47.28 -18.94
N PRO A 59 -9.47 -46.80 -18.17
CA PRO A 59 -9.63 -46.76 -16.73
C PRO A 59 -10.69 -45.70 -16.39
N LEU A 60 -11.81 -46.13 -15.80
CA LEU A 60 -12.72 -45.24 -15.11
C LEU A 60 -11.93 -44.55 -13.98
N ARG A 61 -11.54 -43.27 -14.16
CA ARG A 61 -11.00 -42.43 -13.09
C ARG A 61 -12.13 -42.06 -12.12
N VAL A 62 -12.49 -42.99 -11.24
CA VAL A 62 -13.25 -42.69 -10.02
C VAL A 62 -12.28 -42.11 -9.00
N THR A 63 -12.26 -40.79 -8.84
CA THR A 63 -11.67 -40.21 -7.63
C THR A 63 -12.65 -40.45 -6.47
N PRO A 64 -12.23 -41.08 -5.35
CA PRO A 64 -13.15 -41.42 -4.28
C PRO A 64 -13.63 -40.15 -3.58
N LEU A 65 -14.95 -40.03 -3.38
CA LEU A 65 -15.65 -38.89 -2.77
C LEU A 65 -15.02 -38.44 -1.43
N ARG A 66 -14.43 -39.38 -0.67
CA ARG A 66 -13.68 -39.10 0.56
C ARG A 66 -12.48 -38.17 0.35
N LYS A 67 -11.73 -38.29 -0.75
CA LYS A 67 -10.59 -37.40 -1.05
C LYS A 67 -11.05 -35.98 -1.37
N ARG A 68 -12.22 -35.82 -2.01
CA ARG A 68 -12.83 -34.50 -2.24
C ARG A 68 -13.31 -33.87 -0.94
N ILE A 69 -13.96 -34.63 -0.07
CA ILE A 69 -14.42 -34.12 1.24
C ILE A 69 -13.23 -33.70 2.12
N VAL A 70 -12.15 -34.51 2.17
CA VAL A 70 -10.93 -34.17 2.91
C VAL A 70 -10.25 -32.92 2.32
N ALA A 71 -10.18 -32.80 0.98
CA ALA A 71 -9.62 -31.62 0.34
C ALA A 71 -10.44 -30.35 0.65
N VAL A 72 -11.77 -30.42 0.61
CA VAL A 72 -12.65 -29.29 0.93
C VAL A 72 -12.53 -28.89 2.41
N LEU A 73 -12.50 -29.87 3.32
CA LEU A 73 -12.28 -29.60 4.75
C LEU A 73 -10.91 -28.99 5.04
N ALA A 74 -9.85 -29.45 4.35
CA ALA A 74 -8.51 -28.88 4.48
C ALA A 74 -8.46 -27.43 3.98
N VAL A 75 -9.11 -27.13 2.86
CA VAL A 75 -9.23 -25.75 2.33
C VAL A 75 -10.04 -24.86 3.27
N LEU A 76 -11.15 -25.35 3.84
CA LEU A 76 -11.95 -24.61 4.80
C LEU A 76 -11.18 -24.33 6.10
N LEU A 77 -10.42 -25.30 6.61
CA LEU A 77 -9.56 -25.10 7.80
C LEU A 77 -8.45 -24.09 7.53
N LEU A 78 -7.84 -24.11 6.33
CA LEU A 78 -6.86 -23.10 5.91
C LEU A 78 -7.50 -21.72 5.77
N ALA A 79 -8.72 -21.62 5.23
CA ALA A 79 -9.44 -20.36 5.07
C ALA A 79 -9.87 -19.76 6.42
N VAL A 80 -10.36 -20.59 7.34
CA VAL A 80 -10.72 -20.15 8.70
C VAL A 80 -9.46 -19.80 9.50
N GLY A 81 -8.40 -20.61 9.41
CA GLY A 81 -7.12 -20.33 10.06
C GLY A 81 -6.49 -19.02 9.57
N SER A 82 -6.46 -18.79 8.26
CA SER A 82 -6.00 -17.52 7.70
C SER A 82 -6.89 -16.35 8.09
N GLY A 83 -8.23 -16.52 8.12
CA GLY A 83 -9.16 -15.50 8.60
C GLY A 83 -8.92 -15.11 10.07
N VAL A 84 -8.70 -16.09 10.95
CA VAL A 84 -8.40 -15.85 12.38
C VAL A 84 -7.03 -15.22 12.56
N SER A 85 -6.01 -15.66 11.82
CA SER A 85 -4.69 -15.02 11.85
C SER A 85 -4.72 -13.58 11.34
N VAL A 86 -5.45 -13.30 10.25
CA VAL A 86 -5.63 -11.93 9.75
C VAL A 86 -6.41 -11.07 10.74
N ALA A 87 -7.42 -11.62 11.42
CA ALA A 87 -8.16 -10.89 12.46
C ALA A 87 -7.29 -10.58 13.69
N GLN A 88 -6.40 -11.49 14.11
CA GLN A 88 -5.47 -11.23 15.21
C GLN A 88 -4.34 -10.27 14.82
N PHE A 89 -3.92 -10.23 13.55
CA PHE A 89 -2.97 -9.24 13.03
C PHE A 89 -3.61 -7.90 12.61
N SER A 90 -4.95 -7.85 12.55
CA SER A 90 -5.72 -6.64 12.17
C SER A 90 -6.48 -6.06 13.36
N GLY A 91 -5.89 -6.15 14.56
CA GLY A 91 -6.30 -5.33 15.70
C GLY A 91 -6.23 -3.84 15.34
N GLN A 92 -7.19 -3.07 15.83
CA GLN A 92 -7.34 -1.63 15.60
C GLN A 92 -6.00 -0.89 15.73
N ARG A 93 -5.56 -0.28 14.62
CA ARG A 93 -4.34 0.52 14.56
C ARG A 93 -4.67 1.91 15.07
N LEU A 94 -4.11 2.29 16.21
CA LEU A 94 -4.12 3.69 16.66
C LEU A 94 -3.07 4.47 15.86
N PRO A 95 -3.30 5.75 15.52
CA PRO A 95 -2.27 6.58 14.91
C PRO A 95 -1.03 6.64 15.81
N GLY A 96 0.09 6.01 15.39
CA GLY A 96 1.38 6.10 16.09
C GLY A 96 2.15 4.80 16.33
N GLU A 97 1.63 3.61 15.99
CA GLU A 97 2.39 2.35 16.16
C GLU A 97 3.09 1.89 14.87
N SER A 98 4.40 1.61 14.98
CA SER A 98 5.25 1.06 13.91
C SER A 98 5.29 -0.48 13.95
N ALA A 99 5.31 -1.10 12.76
CA ALA A 99 5.14 -2.53 12.55
C ALA A 99 6.37 -3.41 12.90
N THR A 100 7.48 -2.82 13.33
CA THR A 100 8.73 -3.52 13.64
C THR A 100 9.14 -3.19 15.07
N GLY A 101 9.20 -4.19 15.94
CA GLY A 101 9.54 -4.05 17.35
C GLY A 101 10.83 -3.26 17.57
N GLY A 102 10.65 -2.05 18.09
CA GLY A 102 11.70 -1.09 18.42
C GLY A 102 11.05 0.28 18.53
N ILE A 103 10.93 0.83 19.74
CA ILE A 103 10.52 2.23 19.92
C ILE A 103 11.72 3.10 19.53
N GLU A 104 12.07 3.12 18.24
CA GLU A 104 12.59 4.34 17.67
C GLU A 104 11.37 5.23 17.45
N GLN A 105 11.21 6.28 18.25
CA GLN A 105 10.19 7.29 18.00
C GLN A 105 10.47 7.85 16.61
N SER A 106 9.64 7.48 15.62
CA SER A 106 9.81 7.99 14.26
C SER A 106 9.84 9.51 14.28
N THR A 107 10.66 10.13 13.42
CA THR A 107 10.77 11.59 13.30
C THR A 107 9.38 12.25 13.21
N ALA A 108 8.45 11.63 12.49
CA ALA A 108 7.07 12.09 12.36
C ALA A 108 6.34 12.18 13.72
N VAL A 109 6.49 11.19 14.60
CA VAL A 109 5.88 11.19 15.94
C VAL A 109 6.53 12.25 16.83
N LEU A 110 7.86 12.42 16.74
CA LEU A 110 8.57 13.45 17.48
C LEU A 110 8.11 14.86 17.06
N LEU A 111 8.03 15.13 15.75
CA LEU A 111 7.54 16.40 15.20
C LEU A 111 6.08 16.66 15.58
N SER A 112 5.19 15.68 15.45
CA SER A 112 3.78 15.86 15.81
C SER A 112 3.62 16.18 17.29
N THR A 113 4.38 15.51 18.16
CA THR A 113 4.35 15.74 19.61
C THR A 113 4.95 17.10 19.95
N ALA A 114 6.06 17.49 19.30
CA ALA A 114 6.68 18.79 19.51
C ALA A 114 5.70 19.94 19.19
N ARG A 115 4.98 19.86 18.06
CA ARG A 115 3.96 20.86 17.69
C ARG A 115 2.85 21.01 18.74
N GLN A 116 2.37 19.89 19.30
CA GLN A 116 1.36 19.92 20.36
C GLN A 116 1.87 20.61 21.63
N LEU A 117 3.16 20.47 21.91
CA LEU A 117 3.80 21.05 23.09
C LEU A 117 4.36 22.45 22.87
N ASN A 118 4.52 22.93 21.63
CA ASN A 118 5.11 24.25 21.31
C ASN A 118 4.61 25.40 22.20
N PHE A 119 3.30 25.42 22.48
CA PHE A 119 2.66 26.47 23.28
C PHE A 119 2.22 26.01 24.69
N VAL A 120 2.40 24.73 25.02
CA VAL A 120 2.02 24.14 26.31
C VAL A 120 3.25 23.95 27.20
N ASP A 121 4.28 23.32 26.65
CA ASP A 121 5.57 23.09 27.29
C ASP A 121 6.70 23.34 26.25
N PRO A 122 7.11 24.62 26.10
CA PRO A 122 8.15 25.01 25.14
C PRO A 122 9.49 24.28 25.38
N SER A 123 9.83 24.00 26.64
CA SER A 123 11.05 23.28 26.99
C SER A 123 11.00 21.86 26.46
N LYS A 124 9.87 21.16 26.64
CA LYS A 124 9.71 19.81 26.12
C LYS A 124 9.65 19.77 24.59
N ALA A 125 9.04 20.77 23.96
CA ALA A 125 9.05 20.90 22.51
C ALA A 125 10.49 21.11 21.95
N ILE A 126 11.31 21.93 22.60
CA ILE A 126 12.75 22.10 22.25
C ILE A 126 13.49 20.77 22.33
N GLU A 127 13.26 19.97 23.37
CA GLU A 127 13.87 18.63 23.49
C GLU A 127 13.49 17.71 22.33
N LEU A 128 12.21 17.70 21.95
CA LEU A 128 11.71 16.83 20.89
C LEU A 128 12.25 17.25 19.51
N TYR A 129 12.26 18.55 19.17
CA TYR A 129 12.92 18.99 17.93
C TYR A 129 14.43 18.72 17.95
N SER A 130 15.06 18.80 19.12
CA SER A 130 16.48 18.43 19.25
C SER A 130 16.71 16.95 19.00
N GLN A 131 15.77 16.07 19.39
CA GLN A 131 15.82 14.66 19.05
C GLN A 131 15.61 14.43 17.54
N VAL A 132 14.66 15.13 16.93
CA VAL A 132 14.49 15.12 15.46
C VAL A 132 15.79 15.46 14.77
N MET A 133 16.47 16.53 15.20
CA MET A 133 17.73 16.96 14.59
C MET A 133 18.92 16.02 14.85
N LYS A 134 18.83 15.12 15.83
CA LYS A 134 19.84 14.04 15.98
C LYS A 134 19.66 12.95 14.93
N LEU A 135 18.41 12.69 14.52
CA LEU A 135 18.05 11.70 13.51
C LEU A 135 18.18 12.29 12.09
N GLU A 136 17.72 13.52 11.92
CA GLU A 136 17.66 14.27 10.66
C GLU A 136 18.25 15.68 10.87
N PRO A 137 19.57 15.87 10.77
CA PRO A 137 20.25 17.14 11.05
C PRO A 137 19.82 18.33 10.19
N ASP A 138 19.21 18.05 9.04
CA ASP A 138 18.75 19.02 8.04
C ASP A 138 17.22 19.12 7.99
N ASN A 139 16.52 18.60 9.00
CA ASN A 139 15.06 18.74 9.09
C ASN A 139 14.68 20.22 9.29
N VAL A 140 14.18 20.84 8.22
CA VAL A 140 13.83 22.27 8.12
C VAL A 140 12.86 22.71 9.20
N GLU A 141 11.88 21.86 9.48
CA GLU A 141 10.86 22.13 10.49
C GLU A 141 11.46 22.19 11.90
N ALA A 142 12.26 21.19 12.26
CA ALA A 142 12.89 21.13 13.57
C ALA A 142 13.90 22.27 13.77
N LEU A 143 14.69 22.58 12.74
CA LEU A 143 15.57 23.76 12.70
C LEU A 143 14.76 25.04 12.98
N THR A 144 13.64 25.21 12.29
CA THR A 144 12.83 26.43 12.35
C THR A 144 12.14 26.60 13.70
N TYR A 145 11.37 25.61 14.15
CA TYR A 145 10.57 25.75 15.37
C TYR A 145 11.39 25.64 16.65
N ARG A 146 12.47 24.84 16.69
CA ARG A 146 13.38 24.85 17.84
C ARG A 146 14.00 26.23 18.04
N SER A 147 14.49 26.83 16.96
CA SER A 147 15.10 28.16 16.96
C SER A 147 14.15 29.23 17.44
N TRP A 148 12.90 29.17 16.97
CA TRP A 148 11.86 30.08 17.42
C TRP A 148 11.61 29.96 18.93
N LEU A 149 11.48 28.74 19.46
CA LEU A 149 11.29 28.51 20.89
C LEU A 149 12.52 28.94 21.72
N LEU A 150 13.74 28.72 21.22
CA LEU A 150 14.96 29.22 21.86
C LEU A 150 14.98 30.74 21.92
N ALA A 151 14.61 31.43 20.85
CA ALA A 151 14.51 32.89 20.85
C ALA A 151 13.44 33.39 21.83
N LEU A 152 12.25 32.77 21.84
CA LEU A 152 11.17 33.15 22.75
C LEU A 152 11.57 32.98 24.22
N THR A 153 12.18 31.85 24.57
CA THR A 153 12.61 31.58 25.96
C THR A 153 13.80 32.46 26.36
N ALA A 154 14.64 32.88 25.41
CA ALA A 154 15.74 33.82 25.64
C ALA A 154 15.30 35.22 26.10
N ARG A 155 14.01 35.59 25.97
CA ARG A 155 13.48 36.86 26.52
C ARG A 155 13.72 37.00 28.01
N ASN A 156 13.62 35.88 28.74
CA ASN A 156 13.76 35.83 30.19
C ASN A 156 15.17 35.42 30.63
N ALA A 157 16.06 35.09 29.69
CA ALA A 157 17.44 34.74 29.97
C ALA A 157 18.35 35.98 30.00
N THR A 158 19.53 35.86 30.60
CA THR A 158 20.55 36.92 30.67
C THR A 158 21.93 36.37 30.33
N GLY A 159 22.86 37.28 30.02
CA GLY A 159 24.27 36.96 29.72
C GLY A 159 24.45 35.94 28.60
N ASP A 160 25.41 35.05 28.78
CA ASP A 160 25.85 34.07 27.79
C ASP A 160 24.73 33.13 27.32
N VAL A 161 23.79 32.79 28.20
CA VAL A 161 22.65 31.92 27.87
C VAL A 161 21.76 32.58 26.82
N LYS A 162 21.43 33.86 27.03
CA LYS A 162 20.65 34.64 26.05
C LYS A 162 21.41 34.76 24.73
N GLN A 163 22.70 35.05 24.79
CA GLN A 163 23.52 35.21 23.60
C GLN A 163 23.60 33.91 22.79
N LEU A 164 23.86 32.78 23.45
CA LEU A 164 23.93 31.47 22.81
C LEU A 164 22.60 31.09 22.17
N ALA A 165 21.48 31.28 22.86
CA ALA A 165 20.16 30.98 22.32
C ALA A 165 19.86 31.77 21.04
N LEU A 166 20.21 33.07 21.00
CA LEU A 166 20.00 33.92 19.83
C LEU A 166 20.95 33.58 18.67
N ILE A 167 22.22 33.24 18.95
CA ILE A 167 23.18 32.78 17.93
C ILE A 167 22.68 31.49 17.31
N THR A 168 22.28 30.52 18.14
CA THR A 168 21.71 29.24 17.66
C THR A 168 20.47 29.49 16.82
N ALA A 169 19.54 30.34 17.28
CA ALA A 169 18.32 30.63 16.55
C ALA A 169 18.59 31.24 15.17
N VAL A 170 19.49 32.24 15.06
CA VAL A 170 19.85 32.83 13.76
C VAL A 170 20.52 31.81 12.85
N THR A 171 21.45 31.02 13.39
CA THR A 171 22.21 30.03 12.61
C THR A 171 21.30 28.97 12.02
N ASP A 172 20.45 28.37 12.84
CA ASP A 172 19.55 27.29 12.42
C ASP A 172 18.43 27.79 11.50
N LEU A 173 17.89 28.99 11.74
CA LEU A 173 16.91 29.61 10.82
C LEU A 173 17.53 29.93 9.46
N THR A 174 18.78 30.40 9.44
CA THR A 174 19.51 30.63 8.17
C THR A 174 19.74 29.32 7.45
N LYS A 175 20.17 28.27 8.17
CA LYS A 175 20.32 26.92 7.60
C LYS A 175 18.99 26.38 7.04
N ALA A 176 17.87 26.60 7.73
CA ALA A 176 16.55 26.22 7.22
C ALA A 176 16.23 26.91 5.89
N GLN A 177 16.55 28.20 5.74
CA GLN A 177 16.40 28.94 4.47
C GLN A 177 17.34 28.46 3.37
N GLU A 178 18.55 28.01 3.72
CA GLU A 178 19.49 27.43 2.75
C GLU A 178 18.99 26.09 2.20
N ILE A 179 18.38 25.27 3.05
CA ILE A 179 17.83 23.95 2.67
C ILE A 179 16.52 24.11 1.89
N GLU A 180 15.61 24.91 2.41
CA GLU A 180 14.30 25.17 1.80
C GLU A 180 14.01 26.69 1.76
N PRO A 181 14.42 27.38 0.68
CA PRO A 181 14.28 28.83 0.56
C PRO A 181 12.84 29.34 0.55
N GLU A 182 11.87 28.46 0.34
CA GLU A 182 10.44 28.81 0.33
C GLU A 182 9.72 28.44 1.63
N TYR A 183 10.44 27.98 2.68
CA TYR A 183 9.84 27.63 3.97
C TYR A 183 9.42 28.90 4.74
N PRO A 184 8.11 29.23 4.83
CA PRO A 184 7.68 30.58 5.20
C PRO A 184 8.04 30.99 6.62
N ASP A 185 7.90 30.04 7.54
CA ASP A 185 8.12 30.28 8.96
C ASP A 185 9.58 30.65 9.27
N ALA A 186 10.54 30.13 8.49
CA ALA A 186 11.94 30.48 8.67
C ALA A 186 12.19 31.98 8.40
N HIS A 187 11.61 32.52 7.33
CA HIS A 187 11.67 33.96 7.03
C HIS A 187 10.96 34.82 8.08
N CYS A 188 9.73 34.43 8.44
CA CYS A 188 8.96 35.17 9.44
C CYS A 188 9.67 35.21 10.80
N PHE A 189 10.13 34.07 11.29
CA PHE A 189 10.80 33.98 12.59
C PHE A 189 12.16 34.67 12.58
N LEU A 190 12.97 34.51 11.53
CA LEU A 190 14.27 35.17 11.45
C LEU A 190 14.13 36.70 11.42
N GLY A 191 13.13 37.21 10.69
CA GLY A 191 12.79 38.63 10.71
C GLY A 191 12.41 39.15 12.10
N ILE A 192 11.60 38.38 12.83
CA ILE A 192 11.23 38.71 14.22
C ILE A 192 12.45 38.66 15.15
N VAL A 193 13.32 37.65 15.00
CA VAL A 193 14.55 37.51 15.80
C VAL A 193 15.47 38.72 15.60
N TYR A 194 15.73 39.09 14.34
CA TYR A 194 16.56 40.27 14.03
C TYR A 194 15.99 41.54 14.65
N PHE A 195 14.68 41.76 14.58
CA PHE A 195 14.09 42.99 15.09
C PHE A 195 13.96 43.04 16.60
N ARG A 196 13.35 42.00 17.20
CA ARG A 196 12.93 42.02 18.60
C ARG A 196 14.06 41.71 19.57
N PHE A 197 15.11 41.03 19.12
CA PHE A 197 16.16 40.53 19.99
C PHE A 197 17.55 41.05 19.67
N LEU A 198 17.80 41.36 18.39
CA LEU A 198 19.12 41.79 17.92
C LEU A 198 19.16 43.26 17.50
N GLU A 199 18.02 43.94 17.47
CA GLU A 199 17.89 45.36 17.07
C GLU A 199 18.40 45.64 15.65
N GLN A 200 18.40 44.64 14.77
CA GLN A 200 18.87 44.71 13.39
C GLN A 200 17.72 44.97 12.43
N ALA A 201 17.17 46.19 12.45
CA ALA A 201 15.98 46.56 11.67
C ALA A 201 16.13 46.33 10.15
N SER A 202 17.31 46.62 9.58
CA SER A 202 17.56 46.43 8.14
C SER A 202 17.58 44.96 7.72
N LEU A 203 18.12 44.06 8.55
CA LEU A 203 18.06 42.61 8.29
C LEU A 203 16.64 42.08 8.49
N ALA A 204 15.96 42.54 9.54
CA ALA A 204 14.57 42.19 9.78
C ALA A 204 13.66 42.56 8.61
N LYS A 205 13.84 43.75 8.02
CA LYS A 205 13.06 44.20 6.87
C LYS A 205 13.16 43.24 5.70
N LYS A 206 14.38 42.82 5.32
CA LYS A 206 14.59 41.89 4.21
C LYS A 206 13.82 40.58 4.42
N GLN A 207 13.85 40.04 5.64
CA GLN A 207 13.20 38.79 5.98
C GLN A 207 11.67 38.93 6.04
N LEU A 208 11.16 40.00 6.65
CA LEU A 208 9.72 40.22 6.77
C LEU A 208 9.05 40.59 5.44
N ASP A 209 9.78 41.27 4.53
CA ASP A 209 9.28 41.53 3.17
C ASP A 209 9.05 40.20 2.41
N VAL A 210 9.87 39.16 2.65
CA VAL A 210 9.66 37.82 2.12
C VAL A 210 8.50 37.11 2.82
N CYS A 211 8.46 37.14 4.16
CA CYS A 211 7.37 36.58 4.95
C CYS A 211 5.99 37.08 4.49
N VAL A 212 5.83 38.39 4.23
CA VAL A 212 4.57 38.96 3.72
C VAL A 212 4.23 38.44 2.33
N LYS A 213 5.21 38.33 1.43
CA LYS A 213 5.00 37.79 0.07
C LYS A 213 4.53 36.33 0.08
N MET A 214 4.94 35.56 1.10
CA MET A 214 4.53 34.17 1.28
C MET A 214 3.10 34.01 1.80
N ASN A 215 2.34 35.11 1.96
CA ASN A 215 0.94 35.12 2.33
C ASN A 215 0.66 34.34 3.64
N PRO A 216 1.15 34.85 4.78
CA PRO A 216 1.02 34.15 6.06
C PRO A 216 -0.46 33.96 6.42
N PRO A 217 -0.81 32.90 7.18
CA PRO A 217 -2.21 32.59 7.51
C PRO A 217 -2.98 33.78 8.07
N ALA A 218 -4.26 33.89 7.72
CA ALA A 218 -5.12 35.02 8.13
C ALA A 218 -5.13 35.25 9.66
N SER A 219 -4.99 34.18 10.44
CA SER A 219 -4.91 34.22 11.90
C SER A 219 -3.68 34.96 12.43
N VAL A 220 -2.60 35.06 11.65
CA VAL A 220 -1.34 35.70 12.05
C VAL A 220 -0.99 36.96 11.25
N THR A 221 -1.68 37.22 10.13
CA THR A 221 -1.40 38.36 9.24
C THR A 221 -1.41 39.71 9.96
N SER A 222 -2.33 39.92 10.92
CA SER A 222 -2.39 41.17 11.69
C SER A 222 -1.14 41.40 12.54
N PHE A 223 -0.59 40.34 13.14
CA PHE A 223 0.67 40.41 13.89
C PHE A 223 1.87 40.67 12.98
N VAL A 224 1.92 40.03 11.81
CA VAL A 224 2.98 40.26 10.82
C VAL A 224 2.96 41.71 10.33
N ASN A 225 1.79 42.25 10.00
CA ASN A 225 1.65 43.64 9.56
C ASN A 225 2.06 44.64 10.64
N ALA A 226 1.76 44.35 11.92
CA ALA A 226 2.16 45.20 13.03
C ALA A 226 3.69 45.27 13.14
N ILE A 227 4.39 44.14 13.10
CA ILE A 227 5.86 44.13 13.20
C ILE A 227 6.52 44.77 11.97
N VAL A 228 5.97 44.57 10.76
CA VAL A 228 6.47 45.22 9.53
C VAL A 228 6.41 46.75 9.67
N LYS A 229 5.31 47.29 10.18
CA LYS A 229 5.17 48.73 10.40
C LYS A 229 6.21 49.27 11.39
N GLU A 230 6.48 48.54 12.46
CA GLU A 230 7.51 48.91 13.44
C GLU A 230 8.91 48.86 12.84
N VAL A 231 9.21 47.83 12.05
CA VAL A 231 10.50 47.66 11.35
C VAL A 231 10.72 48.78 10.36
N ASP A 232 9.73 49.13 9.54
CA ASP A 232 9.83 50.24 8.59
C ASP A 232 10.10 51.58 9.29
N ALA A 233 9.45 51.83 10.43
CA ALA A 233 9.70 53.02 11.24
C ALA A 233 11.11 53.02 11.88
N ALA A 234 11.63 51.84 12.26
CA ALA A 234 12.99 51.72 12.79
C ALA A 234 14.05 51.92 11.70
N VAL A 235 13.88 51.33 10.52
CA VAL A 235 14.79 51.52 9.37
C VAL A 235 14.87 53.01 8.99
N LYS A 236 13.74 53.71 8.92
CA LYS A 236 13.71 55.16 8.63
C LYS A 236 14.41 56.04 9.66
N ARG A 237 14.54 55.58 10.92
CA ARG A 237 15.22 56.32 11.98
C ARG A 237 16.73 56.06 12.01
N GLY A 238 17.17 54.93 11.48
CA GLY A 238 18.58 54.47 11.54
C GLY A 238 19.36 54.60 10.23
N GLY A 239 18.71 54.99 9.13
CA GLY A 239 19.35 55.33 7.85
C GLY A 239 19.32 56.83 7.63
#